data_AF-A0A6N0KNF2-F1
#
_entry.id   AF-A0A6N0KNF2-F1
#
_cell.length_a   1.000
_cell.length_b   1.000
_cell.length_c   1.000
_cell.angle_alpha   90.00
_cell.angle_beta   90.00
_cell.angle_gamma   90.00
#
_symmetry.space_group_name_H-M   'P 1'
#
loop_
_entity.id
_entity.type
_entity.pdbx_description
1 polymer ?
#
loop_
_entity_poly.entity_id
_entity_poly.type
_entity_poly.pdbx_seq_one_letter_code
_entity_poly.pdbx_strand_id
1 'polypeptide(L)'
;MTDAKAFRRYIFELYFDPARLLELDDDQHLQRIERFLDALAPLHPVLENWYLCGDSLRDALSHNVTEHRQDLAKALSRDRRTRAVELVLWNGEEDPLKGGLSLDYEASGRAVSSRLQLEDAGSLLQVFDAPASSFVAIFLAALEIWPEATWGMLAPHAYFVHQRTFPDRRSIGWIGFCPHPLRATDFPAATELVDIPGRGTLLLNGREPMDETRREHFERVGEADIKLMELGYLPPLRG
;
A
#
# COMPACT_ATOMS: atom_id res chain seq x y z
N MET A 1 13.16 -25.35 16.68
CA MET A 1 11.76 -24.89 16.75
C MET A 1 11.81 -23.39 16.60
N THR A 2 11.59 -22.90 15.39
CA THR A 2 11.45 -21.47 15.11
C THR A 2 10.17 -21.00 15.79
N ASP A 3 10.25 -19.96 16.62
CA ASP A 3 9.06 -19.33 17.19
C ASP A 3 8.04 -19.09 16.08
N ALA A 4 6.80 -19.54 16.29
CA ALA A 4 5.71 -19.22 15.40
C ALA A 4 5.64 -17.69 15.31
N LYS A 5 5.98 -17.13 14.15
CA LYS A 5 5.87 -15.69 13.94
C LYS A 5 4.39 -15.34 14.12
N ALA A 6 4.06 -14.65 15.21
CA ALA A 6 2.70 -14.16 15.42
C ALA A 6 2.32 -13.27 14.23
N PHE A 7 1.12 -13.50 13.68
CA PHE A 7 0.57 -12.65 12.63
C PHE A 7 0.45 -11.22 13.16
N ARG A 8 0.98 -10.25 12.41
CA ARG A 8 0.87 -8.84 12.73
C ARG A 8 0.10 -8.17 11.62
N ARG A 9 -0.93 -7.41 11.97
CA ARG A 9 -1.72 -6.64 11.03
C ARG A 9 -0.94 -5.43 10.54
N TYR A 10 -0.85 -5.24 9.24
CA TYR A 10 -0.23 -4.09 8.62
C TYR A 10 -1.21 -3.35 7.71
N ILE A 11 -1.10 -2.04 7.73
CA ILE A 11 -1.76 -1.13 6.80
C ILE A 11 -0.76 -0.87 5.68
N PHE A 12 -1.15 -1.14 4.44
CA PHE A 12 -0.49 -0.63 3.25
C PHE A 12 -1.47 0.26 2.50
N GLU A 13 -1.16 1.55 2.39
CA GLU A 13 -1.99 2.52 1.70
C GLU A 13 -1.15 3.45 0.83
N LEU A 14 -1.61 3.70 -0.39
CA LEU A 14 -1.18 4.83 -1.22
C LEU A 14 -2.34 5.79 -1.42
N TYR A 15 -2.04 7.07 -1.33
CA TYR A 15 -2.95 8.18 -1.55
C TYR A 15 -2.61 8.89 -2.84
N PHE A 16 -3.64 9.33 -3.56
CA PHE A 16 -3.52 10.01 -4.83
C PHE A 16 -4.07 11.44 -4.74
N ASP A 17 -3.58 12.32 -5.59
CA ASP A 17 -4.21 13.62 -5.85
C ASP A 17 -5.62 13.37 -6.40
N PRO A 18 -6.67 13.77 -5.66
CA PRO A 18 -8.04 13.41 -6.02
C PRO A 18 -8.52 14.10 -7.29
N ALA A 19 -8.04 15.32 -7.58
CA ALA A 19 -8.46 16.06 -8.76
C ALA A 19 -7.90 15.41 -10.02
N ARG A 20 -6.60 15.11 -10.02
CA ARG A 20 -5.92 14.45 -11.15
C ARG A 20 -6.40 13.02 -11.35
N LEU A 21 -6.67 12.28 -10.27
CA LEU A 21 -7.18 10.91 -10.40
C LEU A 21 -8.60 10.87 -10.98
N LEU A 22 -9.42 11.91 -10.74
CA LEU A 22 -10.78 12.04 -11.28
C LEU A 22 -10.80 12.38 -12.78
N GLU A 23 -9.68 12.84 -13.35
CA GLU A 23 -9.57 13.11 -14.79
C GLU A 23 -9.53 11.81 -15.63
N LEU A 24 -9.30 10.66 -14.98
CA LEU A 24 -9.24 9.37 -15.64
C LEU A 24 -10.63 8.84 -15.96
N ASP A 25 -10.75 8.18 -17.10
CA ASP A 25 -11.93 7.38 -17.43
C ASP A 25 -11.82 5.94 -16.88
N ASP A 26 -12.93 5.22 -16.95
CA ASP A 26 -13.02 3.84 -16.44
C ASP A 26 -11.97 2.92 -17.11
N ASP A 27 -11.68 3.09 -18.40
CA ASP A 27 -10.71 2.28 -19.14
C ASP A 27 -9.27 2.54 -18.65
N GLN A 28 -8.93 3.80 -18.38
CA GLN A 28 -7.63 4.18 -17.81
C GLN A 28 -7.44 3.65 -16.40
N HIS A 29 -8.50 3.63 -15.56
CA HIS A 29 -8.44 3.00 -14.24
C HIS A 29 -8.18 1.50 -14.36
N LEU A 30 -8.94 0.80 -15.20
CA LEU A 30 -8.77 -0.63 -15.42
C LEU A 30 -7.37 -0.98 -15.94
N GLN A 31 -6.85 -0.22 -16.93
CA GLN A 31 -5.52 -0.41 -17.47
C GLN A 31 -4.42 -0.23 -16.41
N ARG A 32 -4.58 0.72 -15.49
CA ARG A 32 -3.60 0.94 -14.41
C ARG A 32 -3.62 -0.18 -13.39
N ILE A 33 -4.80 -0.66 -13.01
CA ILE A 33 -4.92 -1.84 -12.13
C ILE A 33 -4.31 -3.07 -12.80
N GLU A 34 -4.62 -3.30 -14.07
CA GLU A 34 -4.03 -4.39 -14.85
C GLU A 34 -2.50 -4.38 -14.82
N ARG A 35 -1.88 -3.25 -15.15
CA ARG A 35 -0.42 -3.07 -15.10
C ARG A 35 0.15 -3.29 -13.69
N PHE A 36 -0.61 -2.94 -12.65
CA PHE A 36 -0.16 -3.13 -11.28
C PHE A 36 -0.19 -4.60 -10.89
N LEU A 37 -1.25 -5.35 -11.23
CA LEU A 37 -1.28 -6.80 -11.03
C LEU A 37 -0.13 -7.49 -11.77
N ASP A 38 0.18 -7.07 -12.99
CA ASP A 38 1.34 -7.57 -13.75
C ASP A 38 2.67 -7.30 -13.04
N ALA A 39 2.81 -6.13 -12.41
CA ALA A 39 4.00 -5.78 -11.64
C ALA A 39 4.11 -6.52 -10.30
N LEU A 40 2.97 -6.94 -9.71
CA LEU A 40 2.93 -7.72 -8.47
C LEU A 40 3.29 -9.20 -8.70
N ALA A 41 2.85 -9.78 -9.81
CA ALA A 41 3.02 -11.20 -10.12
C ALA A 41 4.45 -11.76 -9.92
N PRO A 42 5.53 -11.11 -10.41
CA PRO A 42 6.88 -11.64 -10.25
C PRO A 42 7.44 -11.54 -8.81
N LEU A 43 6.75 -10.85 -7.89
CA LEU A 43 7.27 -10.61 -6.54
C LEU A 43 7.09 -11.83 -5.62
N HIS A 44 6.02 -12.61 -5.81
CA HIS A 44 5.77 -13.86 -5.07
C HIS A 44 4.58 -14.64 -5.68
N PRO A 45 4.54 -15.98 -5.62
CA PRO A 45 3.43 -16.78 -6.16
C PRO A 45 2.02 -16.39 -5.69
N VAL A 46 1.87 -15.94 -4.43
CA VAL A 46 0.57 -15.49 -3.89
C VAL A 46 0.06 -14.19 -4.53
N LEU A 47 0.86 -13.53 -5.36
CA LEU A 47 0.52 -12.28 -6.04
C LEU A 47 0.26 -12.48 -7.54
N GLU A 48 0.38 -13.70 -8.07
CA GLU A 48 0.21 -14.01 -9.49
C GLU A 48 -1.26 -14.05 -9.93
N ASN A 49 -2.17 -14.42 -9.01
CA ASN A 49 -3.58 -14.61 -9.31
C ASN A 49 -4.43 -13.66 -8.48
N TRP A 50 -5.41 -13.05 -9.14
CA TRP A 50 -6.36 -12.15 -8.51
C TRP A 50 -7.75 -12.44 -9.03
N TYR A 51 -8.74 -12.33 -8.16
CA TYR A 51 -10.11 -12.74 -8.42
C TYR A 51 -11.11 -11.68 -7.98
N LEU A 52 -12.28 -11.70 -8.59
CA LEU A 52 -13.43 -10.99 -8.07
C LEU A 52 -13.87 -11.61 -6.73
N CYS A 53 -14.24 -10.78 -5.76
CA CYS A 53 -14.90 -11.26 -4.54
C CYS A 53 -16.25 -11.93 -4.89
N GLY A 54 -16.73 -12.87 -4.06
CA GLY A 54 -18.00 -13.57 -4.26
C GLY A 54 -18.61 -14.07 -2.95
N ASP A 55 -19.88 -14.48 -2.98
CA ASP A 55 -20.63 -14.87 -1.77
C ASP A 55 -20.29 -16.29 -1.28
N SER A 56 -19.67 -17.10 -2.15
CA SER A 56 -19.19 -18.44 -1.81
C SER A 56 -17.77 -18.62 -2.35
N LEU A 57 -16.97 -19.49 -1.73
CA LEU A 57 -15.60 -19.76 -2.20
C LEU A 57 -15.55 -20.16 -3.68
N ARG A 58 -16.51 -20.98 -4.13
CA ARG A 58 -16.60 -21.39 -5.53
C ARG A 58 -16.82 -20.19 -6.45
N ASP A 59 -17.71 -19.29 -6.08
CA ASP A 59 -18.02 -18.07 -6.84
C ASP A 59 -16.81 -17.11 -6.85
N ALA A 60 -16.21 -16.89 -5.68
CA ALA A 60 -15.04 -16.02 -5.50
C ALA A 60 -13.79 -16.51 -6.25
N LEU A 61 -13.69 -17.80 -6.59
CA LEU A 61 -12.61 -18.37 -7.41
C LEU A 61 -12.99 -18.55 -8.89
N SER A 62 -14.22 -18.21 -9.29
CA SER A 62 -14.70 -18.43 -10.67
C SER A 62 -14.23 -17.36 -11.66
N HIS A 63 -13.75 -16.21 -11.18
CA HIS A 63 -13.42 -15.05 -12.00
C HIS A 63 -11.99 -14.58 -11.76
N ASN A 64 -11.01 -15.28 -12.34
CA ASN A 64 -9.60 -14.89 -12.29
C ASN A 64 -9.34 -13.71 -13.26
N VAL A 65 -9.12 -12.52 -12.71
CA VAL A 65 -8.94 -11.29 -13.51
C VAL A 65 -7.55 -11.19 -14.14
N THR A 66 -6.54 -11.91 -13.64
CA THR A 66 -5.21 -11.93 -14.30
C THR A 66 -5.20 -12.81 -15.54
N GLU A 67 -5.99 -13.89 -15.55
CA GLU A 67 -6.23 -14.75 -16.72
C GLU A 67 -7.24 -14.15 -17.71
N HIS A 68 -8.28 -13.49 -17.18
CA HIS A 68 -9.41 -12.96 -17.96
C HIS A 68 -9.61 -11.48 -17.66
N ARG A 69 -8.79 -10.62 -18.29
CA ARG A 69 -8.74 -9.17 -18.06
C ARG A 69 -10.09 -8.47 -18.22
N GLN A 70 -10.97 -9.00 -19.08
CA GLN A 70 -12.33 -8.50 -19.26
C GLN A 70 -13.19 -8.57 -17.98
N ASP A 71 -12.86 -9.44 -17.02
CA ASP A 71 -13.58 -9.57 -15.75
C ASP A 71 -13.28 -8.39 -14.80
N LEU A 72 -12.20 -7.64 -15.04
CA LEU A 72 -11.88 -6.42 -14.29
C LEU A 72 -12.96 -5.34 -14.50
N ALA A 73 -13.50 -5.23 -15.71
CA ALA A 73 -14.64 -4.35 -16.00
C ALA A 73 -15.93 -4.80 -15.29
N LYS A 74 -16.09 -6.10 -15.01
CA LYS A 74 -17.21 -6.60 -14.21
C LYS A 74 -17.05 -6.21 -12.74
N ALA A 75 -15.84 -6.27 -12.19
CA ALA A 75 -15.52 -5.76 -10.85
C ALA A 75 -15.99 -4.31 -10.72
N LEU A 76 -15.52 -3.47 -11.65
CA LEU A 76 -15.86 -2.06 -11.68
C LEU A 76 -17.37 -1.85 -11.81
N SER A 77 -18.05 -2.56 -12.72
CA SER A 77 -19.50 -2.41 -12.87
C SER A 77 -20.29 -2.77 -11.62
N ARG A 78 -19.81 -3.73 -10.82
CA ARG A 78 -20.49 -4.18 -9.60
C ARG A 78 -20.20 -3.26 -8.42
N ASP A 79 -18.94 -2.87 -8.27
CA ASP A 79 -18.43 -2.18 -7.08
C ASP A 79 -18.60 -0.65 -7.21
N ARG A 80 -18.74 -0.12 -8.42
CA ARG A 80 -18.93 1.31 -8.69
C ARG A 80 -20.11 1.88 -7.93
N ARG A 81 -19.84 2.99 -7.24
CA ARG A 81 -20.86 3.81 -6.59
C ARG A 81 -21.17 5.02 -7.46
N THR A 82 -22.33 5.64 -7.23
CA THR A 82 -22.82 6.79 -8.04
C THR A 82 -21.82 7.93 -8.20
N ARG A 83 -20.82 8.04 -7.31
CA ARG A 83 -19.81 9.12 -7.30
C ARG A 83 -18.38 8.62 -7.09
N ALA A 84 -18.11 7.34 -7.33
CA ALA A 84 -16.78 6.76 -7.15
C ALA A 84 -16.59 5.53 -8.02
N VAL A 85 -15.43 5.46 -8.67
CA VAL A 85 -14.85 4.20 -9.12
C VAL A 85 -14.35 3.48 -7.87
N GLU A 86 -14.79 2.24 -7.69
CA GLU A 86 -14.40 1.36 -6.59
C GLU A 86 -14.17 -0.02 -7.22
N LEU A 87 -13.10 -0.69 -6.82
CA LEU A 87 -12.72 -2.00 -7.34
C LEU A 87 -12.08 -2.80 -6.22
N VAL A 88 -12.66 -3.96 -5.93
CA VAL A 88 -12.17 -4.86 -4.88
C VAL A 88 -11.83 -6.22 -5.45
N LEU A 89 -10.60 -6.67 -5.18
CA LEU A 89 -10.08 -7.97 -5.59
C LEU A 89 -9.50 -8.71 -4.39
N TRP A 90 -9.33 -10.03 -4.53
CA TRP A 90 -8.60 -10.86 -3.59
C TRP A 90 -7.73 -11.87 -4.33
N ASN A 91 -6.68 -12.39 -3.70
CA ASN A 91 -5.69 -13.23 -4.38
C ASN A 91 -6.01 -14.74 -4.39
N GLY A 92 -7.18 -15.15 -3.90
CA GLY A 92 -7.59 -16.55 -3.87
C GLY A 92 -7.14 -17.34 -2.63
N GLU A 93 -6.36 -16.75 -1.71
CA GLU A 93 -5.94 -17.38 -0.45
C GLU A 93 -6.75 -16.81 0.73
N GLU A 94 -7.42 -17.69 1.47
CA GLU A 94 -8.27 -17.33 2.61
C GLU A 94 -7.48 -17.13 3.90
N ASP A 95 -6.33 -17.79 4.05
CA ASP A 95 -5.51 -17.79 5.26
C ASP A 95 -4.43 -16.67 5.19
N PRO A 96 -4.51 -15.63 6.05
CA PRO A 96 -3.49 -14.59 6.10
C PRO A 96 -2.09 -15.12 6.45
N LEU A 97 -1.98 -16.27 7.12
CA LEU A 97 -0.69 -16.91 7.41
C LEU A 97 -0.02 -17.51 6.16
N LYS A 98 -0.78 -17.69 5.08
CA LYS A 98 -0.32 -18.20 3.79
C LYS A 98 -0.23 -17.11 2.72
N GLY A 99 -0.40 -15.84 3.10
CA GLY A 99 -0.34 -14.72 2.16
C GLY A 99 -1.70 -14.29 1.60
N GLY A 100 -2.82 -14.66 2.25
CA GLY A 100 -4.14 -14.14 1.88
C GLY A 100 -4.18 -12.61 1.89
N LEU A 101 -4.65 -12.01 0.80
CA LEU A 101 -4.58 -10.57 0.56
C LEU A 101 -5.75 -10.09 -0.31
N SER A 102 -6.30 -8.93 0.02
CA SER A 102 -7.22 -8.17 -0.81
C SER A 102 -6.59 -6.86 -1.28
N LEU A 103 -7.13 -6.36 -2.39
CA LEU A 103 -6.82 -5.07 -2.97
C LEU A 103 -8.10 -4.27 -3.02
N ASP A 104 -8.06 -3.05 -2.50
CA ASP A 104 -9.14 -2.06 -2.60
C ASP A 104 -8.61 -0.81 -3.30
N TYR A 105 -9.29 -0.40 -4.37
CA TYR A 105 -8.96 0.78 -5.14
C TYR A 105 -10.17 1.70 -5.26
N GLU A 106 -10.00 2.96 -4.88
CA GLU A 106 -11.03 3.98 -4.93
C GLU A 106 -10.55 5.23 -5.68
N ALA A 107 -11.41 5.78 -6.53
CA ALA A 107 -11.25 7.09 -7.16
C ALA A 107 -12.59 7.85 -7.18
N SER A 108 -12.70 8.90 -6.36
CA SER A 108 -13.97 9.61 -6.15
C SER A 108 -13.89 11.14 -6.19
N GLY A 109 -12.70 11.68 -6.47
CA GLY A 109 -12.44 13.13 -6.41
C GLY A 109 -12.33 13.69 -4.98
N ARG A 110 -12.31 12.84 -3.95
CA ARG A 110 -12.04 13.21 -2.55
C ARG A 110 -10.80 12.47 -2.06
N ALA A 111 -9.93 13.13 -1.31
CA ALA A 111 -8.67 12.55 -0.85
C ALA A 111 -8.84 11.29 0.03
N VAL A 112 -9.88 11.21 0.86
CA VAL A 112 -10.18 10.00 1.65
C VAL A 112 -10.54 8.78 0.79
N SER A 113 -11.07 9.00 -0.40
CA SER A 113 -11.57 7.97 -1.34
C SER A 113 -10.93 8.17 -2.71
N SER A 114 -9.61 8.42 -2.71
CA SER A 114 -8.71 8.45 -3.86
C SER A 114 -7.42 7.75 -3.44
N ARG A 115 -7.48 6.42 -3.35
CA ARG A 115 -6.48 5.58 -2.67
C ARG A 115 -6.39 4.17 -3.26
N LEU A 116 -5.27 3.52 -2.98
CA LEU A 116 -5.03 2.09 -3.20
C LEU A 116 -4.62 1.48 -1.85
N GLN A 117 -5.26 0.38 -1.47
CA GLN A 117 -4.99 -0.34 -0.23
C GLN A 117 -4.75 -1.82 -0.51
N LEU A 118 -3.75 -2.41 0.17
CA LEU A 118 -3.56 -3.86 0.25
C LEU A 118 -3.83 -4.30 1.69
N GLU A 119 -4.84 -5.15 1.89
CA GLU A 119 -5.25 -5.59 3.23
C GLU A 119 -5.37 -7.12 3.33
N ASP A 120 -4.77 -7.80 4.29
CA ASP A 120 -3.82 -7.31 5.30
C ASP A 120 -2.38 -7.50 4.79
N ALA A 121 -1.63 -6.41 4.59
CA ALA A 121 -0.25 -6.49 4.10
C ALA A 121 0.70 -7.29 5.03
N GLY A 122 0.28 -7.57 6.27
CA GLY A 122 0.99 -8.45 7.19
C GLY A 122 1.04 -9.90 6.73
N SER A 123 0.14 -10.32 5.83
CA SER A 123 0.18 -11.64 5.21
C SER A 123 1.40 -11.81 4.30
N LEU A 124 1.78 -10.75 3.59
CA LEU A 124 2.97 -10.75 2.74
C LEU A 124 4.27 -10.86 3.55
N LEU A 125 4.29 -10.38 4.80
CA LEU A 125 5.41 -10.60 5.72
C LEU A 125 5.58 -12.07 6.14
N GLN A 126 4.55 -12.89 6.00
CA GLN A 126 4.63 -14.33 6.29
C GLN A 126 5.33 -15.11 5.18
N VAL A 127 5.25 -14.63 3.95
CA VAL A 127 5.66 -15.37 2.75
C VAL A 127 6.86 -14.76 2.03
N PHE A 128 7.12 -13.46 2.15
CA PHE A 128 8.30 -12.85 1.55
C PHE A 128 9.59 -13.27 2.27
N ASP A 129 10.54 -13.80 1.50
CA ASP A 129 11.90 -14.08 1.97
C ASP A 129 12.66 -12.78 2.30
N ALA A 130 12.46 -11.73 1.50
CA ALA A 130 13.11 -10.43 1.62
C ALA A 130 12.08 -9.28 1.62
N PRO A 131 11.30 -9.14 2.71
CA PRO A 131 10.11 -8.29 2.73
C PRO A 131 10.38 -6.81 2.44
N ALA A 132 11.48 -6.24 2.96
CA ALA A 132 11.79 -4.84 2.74
C ALA A 132 11.94 -4.50 1.24
N SER A 133 12.74 -5.28 0.50
CA SER A 133 12.91 -5.10 -0.94
C SER A 133 11.65 -5.40 -1.74
N SER A 134 10.88 -6.43 -1.35
CA SER A 134 9.63 -6.77 -2.03
C SER A 134 8.59 -5.64 -1.87
N PHE A 135 8.44 -5.06 -0.68
CA PHE A 135 7.55 -3.92 -0.50
C PHE A 135 8.03 -2.65 -1.20
N VAL A 136 9.35 -2.39 -1.25
CA VAL A 136 9.89 -1.31 -2.07
C VAL A 136 9.53 -1.51 -3.54
N ALA A 137 9.61 -2.73 -4.06
CA ALA A 137 9.19 -3.02 -5.44
C ALA A 137 7.69 -2.74 -5.67
N ILE A 138 6.82 -3.06 -4.70
CA ILE A 138 5.39 -2.71 -4.76
C ILE A 138 5.20 -1.19 -4.82
N PHE A 139 5.89 -0.43 -3.96
CA PHE A 139 5.84 1.03 -4.00
C PHE A 139 6.33 1.57 -5.35
N LEU A 140 7.47 1.10 -5.86
CA LEU A 140 8.03 1.55 -7.13
C LEU A 140 7.07 1.27 -8.30
N ALA A 141 6.47 0.08 -8.36
CA ALA A 141 5.47 -0.26 -9.36
C ALA A 141 4.28 0.71 -9.31
N ALA A 142 3.76 0.99 -8.11
CA ALA A 142 2.66 1.92 -7.97
C ALA A 142 3.05 3.37 -8.35
N LEU A 143 4.23 3.86 -7.96
CA LEU A 143 4.68 5.22 -8.30
C LEU A 143 4.99 5.41 -9.79
N GLU A 144 5.32 4.33 -10.50
CA GLU A 144 5.43 4.33 -11.97
C GLU A 144 4.05 4.46 -12.64
N ILE A 145 3.07 3.71 -12.14
CA ILE A 145 1.73 3.61 -12.74
C ILE A 145 0.85 4.82 -12.40
N TRP A 146 0.98 5.38 -11.20
CA TRP A 146 0.21 6.52 -10.71
C TRP A 146 1.10 7.73 -10.40
N PRO A 147 1.37 8.60 -11.40
CA PRO A 147 2.03 9.89 -11.20
C PRO A 147 1.28 10.87 -10.28
N GLU A 148 0.04 10.55 -9.92
CA GLU A 148 -0.81 11.29 -8.99
C GLU A 148 -0.57 10.89 -7.53
N ALA A 149 0.30 9.91 -7.23
CA ALA A 149 0.60 9.53 -5.86
C ALA A 149 1.14 10.71 -5.03
N THR A 150 0.55 10.95 -3.88
CA THR A 150 0.86 12.07 -2.97
C THR A 150 1.36 11.61 -1.60
N TRP A 151 1.08 10.37 -1.21
CA TRP A 151 1.59 9.78 0.03
C TRP A 151 1.53 8.27 -0.04
N GLY A 152 2.43 7.59 0.66
CA GLY A 152 2.39 6.14 0.79
C GLY A 152 2.87 5.70 2.16
N MET A 153 2.23 4.68 2.74
CA MET A 153 2.54 4.19 4.08
C MET A 153 2.34 2.67 4.16
N LEU A 154 3.37 1.98 4.63
CA LEU A 154 3.32 0.61 5.12
C LEU A 154 3.69 0.62 6.61
N ALA A 155 2.77 0.27 7.49
CA ALA A 155 3.01 0.27 8.94
C ALA A 155 2.18 -0.78 9.68
N PRO A 156 2.62 -1.27 10.84
CA PRO A 156 1.76 -2.06 11.71
C PRO A 156 0.50 -1.28 12.08
N HIS A 157 -0.66 -1.92 12.00
CA HIS A 157 -1.95 -1.29 12.30
C HIS A 157 -1.98 -0.73 13.73
N ALA A 158 -1.49 -1.51 14.70
CA ALA A 158 -1.45 -1.09 16.11
C ALA A 158 -0.52 0.12 16.34
N TYR A 159 0.61 0.21 15.61
CA TYR A 159 1.45 1.41 15.63
C TYR A 159 0.67 2.62 15.10
N PHE A 160 0.09 2.50 13.91
CA PHE A 160 -0.60 3.63 13.27
C PHE A 160 -1.73 4.16 14.16
N VAL A 161 -2.54 3.28 14.76
CA VAL A 161 -3.69 3.69 15.57
C VAL A 161 -3.27 4.28 16.92
N HIS A 162 -2.29 3.70 17.60
CA HIS A 162 -2.03 3.98 19.03
C HIS A 162 -0.71 4.68 19.32
N GLN A 163 0.27 4.66 18.41
CA GLN A 163 1.65 5.04 18.71
C GLN A 163 2.24 6.09 17.77
N ARG A 164 1.54 6.49 16.69
CA ARG A 164 2.02 7.55 15.79
C ARG A 164 2.27 8.86 16.56
N THR A 165 3.35 9.55 16.24
CA THR A 165 3.78 10.77 16.94
C THR A 165 2.73 11.88 16.89
N PHE A 166 2.03 12.01 15.75
CA PHE A 166 1.06 13.08 15.51
C PHE A 166 -0.35 12.50 15.28
N PRO A 167 -1.30 12.71 16.21
CA PRO A 167 -2.63 12.11 16.12
C PRO A 167 -3.50 12.70 15.00
N ASP A 168 -3.23 13.91 14.54
CA ASP A 168 -3.98 14.62 13.49
C ASP A 168 -3.31 14.53 12.10
N ARG A 169 -2.19 13.82 11.99
CA ARG A 169 -1.41 13.66 10.76
C ARG A 169 -1.37 12.20 10.28
N ARG A 170 -0.98 12.03 9.02
CA ARG A 170 -0.47 10.76 8.49
C ARG A 170 0.86 10.41 9.16
N SER A 171 1.34 9.19 8.91
CA SER A 171 2.69 8.74 9.27
C SER A 171 3.38 8.23 8.00
N ILE A 172 4.71 8.25 7.99
CA ILE A 172 5.49 7.62 6.92
C ILE A 172 5.60 6.09 7.12
N GLY A 173 5.38 5.59 8.33
CA GLY A 173 5.40 4.17 8.63
C GLY A 173 6.79 3.53 8.57
N TRP A 174 6.81 2.20 8.49
CA TRP A 174 8.04 1.44 8.31
C TRP A 174 8.69 1.73 6.95
N ILE A 175 7.90 1.60 5.89
CA ILE A 175 8.27 1.98 4.53
C ILE A 175 7.21 2.95 4.02
N GLY A 176 7.61 4.09 3.47
CA GLY A 176 6.66 5.08 2.99
C GLY A 176 7.19 5.98 1.89
N PHE A 177 6.27 6.64 1.20
CA PHE A 177 6.55 7.56 0.11
C PHE A 177 6.23 9.00 0.53
N CYS A 178 7.20 9.90 0.31
CA CYS A 178 7.04 11.34 0.43
C CYS A 178 7.29 11.98 -0.94
N PRO A 179 6.39 12.86 -1.46
CA PRO A 179 6.50 13.44 -2.80
C PRO A 179 7.51 14.61 -2.88
N HIS A 180 8.60 14.52 -2.12
CA HIS A 180 9.65 15.53 -2.06
C HIS A 180 11.04 14.86 -2.04
N PRO A 181 12.06 15.49 -2.63
CA PRO A 181 13.45 15.09 -2.40
C PRO A 181 13.83 15.29 -0.93
N LEU A 182 14.47 14.29 -0.34
CA LEU A 182 14.93 14.33 1.05
C LEU A 182 16.44 14.15 1.11
N ARG A 183 17.08 14.74 2.13
CA ARG A 183 18.52 14.63 2.35
C ARG A 183 18.78 13.66 3.48
N ALA A 184 19.67 12.70 3.27
CA ALA A 184 20.05 11.72 4.31
C ALA A 184 20.56 12.39 5.60
N THR A 185 21.14 13.58 5.53
CA THR A 185 21.62 14.35 6.69
C THR A 185 20.52 14.79 7.66
N ASP A 186 19.28 14.86 7.19
CA ASP A 186 18.14 15.28 8.00
C ASP A 186 17.47 14.11 8.75
N PHE A 187 17.82 12.86 8.41
CA PHE A 187 17.15 11.67 8.93
C PHE A 187 18.08 10.79 9.78
N PRO A 188 17.53 9.90 10.62
CA PRO A 188 18.33 8.97 11.41
C PRO A 188 19.21 8.10 10.52
N ALA A 189 20.41 7.73 11.00
CA ALA A 189 21.35 6.90 10.22
C ALA A 189 20.79 5.52 9.83
N ALA A 190 19.77 5.04 10.56
CA ALA A 190 19.09 3.78 10.28
C ALA A 190 18.00 3.90 9.19
N THR A 191 17.68 5.12 8.75
CA THR A 191 16.72 5.37 7.68
C THR A 191 17.42 5.37 6.34
N GLU A 192 17.05 4.42 5.48
CA GLU A 192 17.49 4.39 4.09
C GLU A 192 16.55 5.25 3.24
N LEU A 193 17.12 6.10 2.39
CA LEU A 193 16.38 6.96 1.47
C LEU A 193 16.64 6.52 0.03
N VAL A 194 15.58 6.21 -0.68
CA VAL A 194 15.63 5.89 -2.12
C VAL A 194 15.00 7.06 -2.88
N ASP A 195 15.85 7.85 -3.53
CA ASP A 195 15.41 8.95 -4.39
C ASP A 195 14.74 8.40 -5.65
N ILE A 196 13.59 8.97 -6.00
CA ILE A 196 12.84 8.67 -7.21
C ILE A 196 12.74 9.97 -8.00
N PRO A 197 13.62 10.17 -9.00
CA PRO A 197 13.69 11.41 -9.76
C PRO A 197 12.33 11.82 -10.34
N GLY A 198 11.91 13.05 -10.05
CA GLY A 198 10.62 13.58 -10.53
C GLY A 198 9.38 12.98 -9.86
N ARG A 199 9.54 12.27 -8.73
CA ARG A 199 8.43 11.79 -7.89
C ARG A 199 8.60 12.18 -6.43
N GLY A 200 9.76 11.92 -5.83
CA GLY A 200 10.00 12.12 -4.41
C GLY A 200 10.94 11.07 -3.84
N THR A 201 10.75 10.70 -2.58
CA THR A 201 11.64 9.78 -1.86
C THR A 201 10.85 8.66 -1.21
N LEU A 202 11.33 7.42 -1.33
CA LEU A 202 10.92 6.32 -0.45
C LEU A 202 11.83 6.28 0.79
N LEU A 203 11.22 6.17 1.96
CA LEU A 203 11.91 6.05 3.24
C LEU A 203 11.74 4.63 3.78
N LEU A 204 12.82 4.02 4.24
CA LEU A 204 12.81 2.73 4.93
C LEU A 204 13.40 2.92 6.33
N ASN A 205 12.54 2.88 7.35
CA ASN A 205 12.91 3.07 8.76
C ASN A 205 13.42 1.76 9.39
N GLY A 206 14.49 1.22 8.82
CA GLY A 206 15.13 -0.04 9.21
C GLY A 206 14.87 -1.19 8.24
N ARG A 207 15.82 -2.11 8.16
CA ARG A 207 15.80 -3.24 7.21
C ARG A 207 14.91 -4.39 7.66
N GLU A 208 14.73 -4.56 8.97
CA GLU A 208 13.82 -5.56 9.53
C GLU A 208 12.38 -5.03 9.56
N PRO A 209 11.36 -5.90 9.41
CA PRO A 209 9.97 -5.54 9.58
C PRO A 209 9.72 -4.82 10.91
N MET A 210 8.84 -3.81 10.87
CA MET A 210 8.51 -3.04 12.05
C MET A 210 7.78 -3.87 13.10
N ASP A 211 8.24 -3.86 14.34
CA ASP A 211 7.54 -4.49 15.46
C ASP A 211 7.09 -3.38 16.41
N GLU A 212 5.80 -3.12 16.48
CA GLU A 212 5.21 -2.09 17.31
C GLU A 212 5.36 -2.36 18.82
N THR A 213 5.78 -3.57 19.21
CA THR A 213 6.11 -3.90 20.60
C THR A 213 7.55 -3.51 20.97
N ARG A 214 8.40 -3.27 19.96
CA ARG A 214 9.79 -2.87 20.14
C ARG A 214 9.90 -1.35 20.11
N ARG A 215 10.28 -0.79 21.24
CA ARG A 215 10.39 0.66 21.42
C ARG A 215 11.24 1.37 20.37
N GLU A 216 12.39 0.78 20.06
CA GLU A 216 13.35 1.32 19.10
C GLU A 216 12.75 1.45 17.68
N HIS A 217 11.78 0.61 17.31
CA HIS A 217 11.18 0.66 15.97
C HIS A 217 10.24 1.86 15.84
N PHE A 218 9.35 2.07 16.82
CA PHE A 218 8.42 3.19 16.76
C PHE A 218 9.10 4.54 16.99
N GLU A 219 10.16 4.60 17.81
CA GLU A 219 10.95 5.82 18.00
C GLU A 219 11.63 6.23 16.68
N ARG A 220 12.15 5.27 15.91
CA ARG A 220 12.77 5.53 14.60
C ARG A 220 11.79 6.09 13.58
N VAL A 221 10.59 5.51 13.47
CA VAL A 221 9.54 6.07 12.60
C VAL A 221 9.10 7.44 13.12
N GLY A 222 9.01 7.60 14.44
CA GLY A 222 8.67 8.86 15.08
C GLY A 222 9.65 10.00 14.77
N GLU A 223 10.96 9.73 14.77
CA GLU A 223 12.00 10.70 14.38
C GLU A 223 11.84 11.12 12.91
N ALA A 224 11.57 10.17 12.01
CA ALA A 224 11.30 10.47 10.60
C ALA A 224 10.02 11.32 10.43
N ASP A 225 8.93 10.98 11.13
CA ASP A 225 7.68 11.75 11.12
C ASP A 225 7.88 13.17 11.67
N ILE A 226 8.64 13.34 12.76
CA ILE A 226 9.00 14.67 13.31
C ILE A 226 9.71 15.48 12.24
N LYS A 227 10.70 14.90 11.57
CA LYS A 227 11.45 15.61 10.52
C LYS A 227 10.56 16.01 9.34
N LEU A 228 9.68 15.12 8.89
CA LEU A 228 8.72 15.40 7.82
C LEU A 228 7.73 16.49 8.23
N MET A 229 7.32 16.53 9.49
CA MET A 229 6.46 17.58 10.04
C MET A 229 7.18 18.94 10.09
N GLU A 230 8.44 18.99 10.54
CA GLU A 230 9.26 20.21 10.56
C GLU A 230 9.47 20.81 9.16
N LEU A 231 9.60 19.95 8.14
CA LEU A 231 9.71 20.35 6.75
C LEU A 231 8.37 20.78 6.14
N GLY A 232 7.25 20.57 6.85
CA GLY A 232 5.90 20.85 6.36
C GLY A 232 5.37 19.81 5.36
N TYR A 233 6.01 18.63 5.27
CA TYR A 233 5.68 17.57 4.30
C TYR A 233 4.73 16.51 4.84
N LEU A 234 4.51 16.43 6.17
CA LEU A 234 3.63 15.44 6.77
C LEU A 234 2.13 15.83 6.62
N PRO A 235 1.33 15.11 5.80
CA PRO A 235 -0.03 15.52 5.49
C PRO A 235 -0.98 15.39 6.69
N PRO A 236 -2.04 16.20 6.77
CA PRO A 236 -3.12 15.99 7.72
C PRO A 236 -3.85 14.66 7.46
N LEU A 237 -4.37 14.05 8.52
CA LEU A 237 -5.16 12.82 8.40
C LEU A 237 -6.51 13.09 7.71
N ARG A 238 -7.10 14.27 7.98
CA ARG A 238 -8.25 14.81 7.27
C ARG A 238 -7.74 15.76 6.19
N GLY A 239 -7.32 15.18 5.06
CA GLY A 239 -6.93 15.89 3.84
C GLY A 239 -7.94 15.62 2.74
#